data_AF-A0A9I9E5Q3-F1
#
_entry.id   AF-A0A9I9E5Q3-F1
#
_cell.length_a   1.000
_cell.length_b   1.000
_cell.length_c   1.000
_cell.angle_alpha   90.00
_cell.angle_beta   90.00
_cell.angle_gamma   90.00
#
_symmetry.space_group_name_H-M   'P 1'
#
loop_
_entity.id
_entity.type
_entity.pdbx_description
1 polymer ?
#
loop_
_entity_poly.entity_id
_entity_poly.type
_entity_poly.pdbx_seq_one_letter_code
_entity_poly.pdbx_strand_id
1 'polypeptide(L)'
;MLEKYFYVMNCPEEQKVRLATFLLQKEAKGWWKSILARHSDARTLDWQMFRGIFEDKYYSNTYCEAKRDEFLGLKQGSLLVAEYERKYTKLSWYADVIVASEITTIAKWTNFSQLLEIALRVE
;
A
#
# COMPACT_ATOMS: atom_id res chain seq x y z
N MET A 1 -3.60 -1.33 4.32
CA MET A 1 -4.07 -2.74 4.32
C MET A 1 -3.79 -3.42 5.66
N LEU A 2 -2.54 -3.48 6.14
CA LEU A 2 -2.20 -4.09 7.44
C LEU A 2 -2.88 -3.45 8.65
N GLU A 3 -3.03 -2.12 8.67
CA GLU A 3 -3.69 -1.43 9.79
C GLU A 3 -5.16 -1.82 9.96
N LYS A 4 -5.88 -2.02 8.85
CA LYS A 4 -7.28 -2.49 8.89
C LYS A 4 -7.37 -3.90 9.45
N TYR A 5 -6.41 -4.76 9.11
CA TYR A 5 -6.35 -6.13 9.64
C TYR A 5 -6.07 -6.13 11.14
N PHE A 6 -5.11 -5.33 11.59
CA PHE A 6 -4.81 -5.16 13.02
C PHE A 6 -5.98 -4.57 13.80
N TYR A 7 -6.70 -3.62 13.21
CA TYR A 7 -7.91 -3.05 13.81
C TYR A 7 -9.00 -4.11 13.99
N VAL A 8 -9.32 -4.87 12.93
CA VAL A 8 -10.37 -5.91 12.98
C VAL A 8 -10.03 -7.01 13.99
N MET A 9 -8.75 -7.38 14.13
CA MET A 9 -8.32 -8.42 15.06
C MET A 9 -8.06 -7.92 16.49
N ASN A 10 -8.23 -6.62 16.77
CA ASN A 10 -7.79 -5.99 18.03
C ASN A 10 -6.34 -6.35 18.38
N CYS A 11 -5.44 -6.28 17.39
CA CYS A 11 -4.04 -6.67 17.55
C CYS A 11 -3.33 -5.73 18.53
N PRO A 12 -2.69 -6.26 19.59
CA PRO A 12 -1.86 -5.46 20.50
C PRO A 12 -0.68 -4.81 19.77
N GLU A 13 -0.30 -3.60 20.21
CA GLU A 13 0.73 -2.79 19.55
C GLU A 13 2.08 -3.53 19.48
N GLU A 14 2.44 -4.21 20.58
CA GLU A 14 3.67 -4.98 20.72
C GLU A 14 3.76 -6.20 19.78
N GLN A 15 2.62 -6.63 19.21
CA GLN A 15 2.57 -7.75 18.28
C GLN A 15 2.58 -7.32 16.80
N LYS A 16 2.23 -6.06 16.49
CA LYS A 16 2.07 -5.59 15.11
C LYS A 16 3.33 -5.75 14.27
N VAL A 17 4.49 -5.36 14.80
CA VAL A 17 5.78 -5.49 14.09
C VAL A 17 6.11 -6.96 13.82
N ARG A 18 5.91 -7.84 14.80
CA ARG A 18 6.16 -9.28 14.64
C ARG A 18 5.26 -9.89 13.55
N LEU A 19 3.98 -9.55 13.55
CA LEU A 19 3.03 -10.04 12.54
C LEU A 19 3.32 -9.48 11.15
N ALA A 20 3.59 -8.18 11.03
CA ALA A 20 3.90 -7.56 9.74
C ALA A 20 5.18 -8.13 9.13
N THR A 21 6.22 -8.32 9.94
CA THR A 21 7.51 -8.86 9.50
C THR A 21 7.45 -10.35 9.17
N PHE A 22 6.53 -11.11 9.80
CA PHE A 22 6.23 -12.48 9.42
C PHE A 22 5.63 -12.60 8.02
N LEU A 23 4.81 -11.62 7.61
CA LEU A 23 4.18 -11.58 6.29
C LEU A 23 5.15 -11.17 5.17
N LEU A 24 6.34 -10.66 5.49
CA LEU A 24 7.34 -10.32 4.48
C LEU A 24 7.88 -11.58 3.80
N GLN A 25 7.98 -11.52 2.48
CA GLN A 25 8.48 -12.63 1.65
C GLN A 25 9.67 -12.19 0.80
N LYS A 26 10.43 -13.19 0.32
CA LYS A 26 11.53 -13.01 -0.66
C LYS A 26 12.49 -11.88 -0.24
N GLU A 27 12.73 -10.93 -1.14
CA GLU A 27 13.67 -9.81 -0.95
C GLU A 27 13.29 -8.92 0.23
N ALA A 28 12.00 -8.68 0.47
CA ALA A 28 11.54 -7.85 1.59
C ALA A 28 11.90 -8.47 2.94
N LYS A 29 11.81 -9.81 3.05
CA LYS A 29 12.23 -10.54 4.24
C LYS A 29 13.75 -10.46 4.45
N GLY A 30 14.53 -10.58 3.37
CA GLY A 30 15.99 -10.45 3.42
C GLY A 30 16.43 -9.04 3.82
N TRP A 31 15.84 -8.02 3.22
CA TRP A 31 16.08 -6.62 3.57
C TRP A 31 15.75 -6.34 5.03
N TRP A 32 14.58 -6.77 5.52
CA TRP A 32 14.20 -6.54 6.91
C TRP A 32 15.16 -7.19 7.91
N LYS A 33 15.65 -8.41 7.63
CA LYS A 33 16.70 -9.04 8.44
C LYS A 33 17.98 -8.21 8.50
N SER A 34 18.37 -7.55 7.40
CA SER A 34 19.54 -6.67 7.36
C SER A 34 19.35 -5.39 8.18
N ILE A 35 18.11 -4.87 8.27
CA ILE A 35 17.78 -3.77 9.18
C ILE A 35 17.91 -4.24 10.63
N LEU A 36 17.33 -5.38 10.97
CA LEU A 36 17.44 -5.96 12.32
C LEU A 36 18.89 -6.28 12.72
N ALA A 37 19.75 -6.68 11.80
CA ALA A 37 21.16 -6.91 12.08
C ALA A 37 21.93 -5.62 12.43
N ARG A 38 21.45 -4.46 11.94
CA ARG A 38 22.04 -3.14 12.21
C ARG A 38 21.45 -2.48 13.45
N HIS A 39 20.20 -2.81 13.79
CA HIS A 39 19.56 -2.36 15.02
C HIS A 39 19.83 -3.39 16.12
N SER A 40 20.75 -3.06 17.03
CA SER A 40 21.21 -3.92 18.13
C SER A 40 20.09 -4.45 19.04
N ASP A 41 18.91 -3.83 19.03
CA ASP A 41 17.77 -4.28 19.81
C ASP A 41 16.48 -4.31 18.97
N ALA A 42 16.21 -5.45 18.33
CA ALA A 42 14.96 -5.68 17.60
C ALA A 42 13.70 -5.57 18.47
N ARG A 43 13.84 -5.55 19.80
CA ARG A 43 12.75 -5.43 20.77
C ARG A 43 12.30 -3.98 21.01
N THR A 44 13.06 -2.99 20.56
CA THR A 44 12.73 -1.56 20.74
C THR A 44 12.08 -0.94 19.51
N LEU A 45 11.98 -1.67 18.39
CA LEU A 45 11.27 -1.22 17.20
C LEU A 45 9.76 -1.33 17.44
N ASP A 46 9.14 -0.21 17.78
CA ASP A 46 7.69 -0.08 17.80
C ASP A 46 7.09 -0.05 16.38
N TRP A 47 5.76 -0.10 16.31
CA TRP A 47 5.02 -0.11 15.05
C TRP A 47 5.26 1.14 14.19
N GLN A 48 5.42 2.31 14.81
CA GLN A 48 5.64 3.57 14.08
C GLN A 48 7.01 3.59 13.42
N MET A 49 8.04 3.13 14.12
CA MET A 49 9.40 3.03 13.58
C MET A 49 9.46 2.01 12.44
N PHE A 50 8.83 0.84 12.60
CA PHE A 50 8.69 -0.13 11.50
C PHE A 50 8.03 0.51 10.28
N ARG A 51 6.92 1.23 10.48
CA ARG A 51 6.17 1.88 9.41
C ARG A 51 7.04 2.90 8.68
N GLY A 52 7.72 3.80 9.41
CA GLY A 52 8.59 4.80 8.81
C GLY A 52 9.71 4.18 7.96
N ILE A 53 10.39 3.16 8.49
CA ILE A 53 11.47 2.47 7.74
C ILE A 53 10.91 1.73 6.50
N PHE A 54 9.73 1.12 6.63
CA PHE A 54 9.09 0.42 5.52
C PHE A 54 8.60 1.38 4.43
N GLU A 55 7.98 2.48 4.82
CA GLU A 55 7.51 3.51 3.91
C GLU A 55 8.68 4.20 3.21
N ASP A 56 9.76 4.56 3.90
CA ASP A 56 10.95 5.13 3.27
C ASP A 56 11.56 4.19 2.20
N LYS A 57 11.59 2.87 2.47
CA LYS A 57 12.16 1.90 1.54
C LYS A 57 11.30 1.67 0.29
N TYR A 58 9.98 1.55 0.45
CA TYR A 58 9.07 1.07 -0.60
C TYR A 58 8.11 2.14 -1.15
N TYR A 59 7.91 3.21 -0.39
CA TYR A 59 7.00 4.31 -0.67
C TYR A 59 7.70 5.66 -0.46
N SER A 60 9.00 5.74 -0.84
CA SER A 60 9.73 7.01 -0.79
C SER A 60 8.99 8.10 -1.58
N ASN A 61 9.14 9.36 -1.19
CA ASN A 61 8.53 10.48 -1.93
C ASN A 61 8.88 10.43 -3.42
N THR A 62 10.13 10.12 -3.75
CA THR A 62 10.60 9.98 -5.14
C THR A 62 9.88 8.86 -5.90
N TYR A 63 9.58 7.73 -5.24
CA TYR A 63 8.81 6.65 -5.83
C TYR A 63 7.35 7.06 -6.06
N CYS A 64 6.75 7.74 -5.07
CA CYS A 64 5.38 8.24 -5.16
C CYS A 64 5.23 9.30 -6.26
N GLU A 65 6.18 10.23 -6.39
CA GLU A 65 6.25 11.22 -7.47
C GLU A 65 6.37 10.54 -8.84
N ALA A 66 7.29 9.58 -8.99
CA ALA A 66 7.43 8.84 -10.24
C ALA A 66 6.14 8.08 -10.62
N LYS A 67 5.42 7.52 -9.63
CA LYS A 67 4.12 6.87 -9.87
C LYS A 67 3.01 7.85 -10.21
N ARG A 68 3.03 9.07 -9.67
CA ARG A 68 2.13 10.15 -10.05
C ARG A 68 2.39 10.57 -11.50
N ASP A 69 3.64 10.74 -11.90
CA ASP A 69 3.97 11.12 -13.28
C ASP A 69 3.55 10.01 -14.26
N GLU A 70 3.73 8.73 -13.88
CA GLU A 70 3.21 7.59 -14.63
C GLU A 70 1.67 7.65 -14.76
N PHE A 71 0.96 8.05 -13.70
CA PHE A 71 -0.48 8.24 -13.73
C PHE A 71 -0.91 9.37 -14.66
N LEU A 72 -0.28 10.55 -14.55
CA LEU A 72 -0.59 11.73 -15.37
C LEU A 72 -0.30 11.49 -16.86
N GLY A 73 0.74 10.68 -17.14
CA GLY A 73 1.08 10.25 -18.49
C GLY A 73 0.28 9.03 -18.98
N LEU A 74 -0.56 8.42 -18.13
CA LEU A 74 -1.28 7.19 -18.48
C LEU A 74 -2.30 7.48 -19.57
N LYS A 75 -2.09 6.86 -20.74
CA LYS A 75 -3.03 6.84 -21.85
C LYS A 75 -3.39 5.40 -22.16
N GLN A 76 -4.61 5.15 -22.61
CA GLN A 76 -5.04 3.80 -22.98
C GLN A 76 -4.15 3.22 -24.09
N GLY A 77 -3.91 3.99 -25.16
CA GLY A 77 -3.04 3.56 -26.27
C GLY A 77 -3.51 2.23 -26.86
N SER A 78 -2.63 1.24 -26.89
CA SER A 78 -2.90 -0.13 -27.34
C SER A 78 -3.36 -1.09 -26.23
N LEU A 79 -3.48 -0.62 -24.98
CA LEU A 79 -3.95 -1.45 -23.87
C LEU A 79 -5.43 -1.80 -24.05
N LEU A 80 -5.80 -3.00 -23.63
CA LEU A 80 -7.22 -3.32 -23.46
C LEU A 80 -7.82 -2.42 -22.38
N VAL A 81 -9.10 -2.11 -22.51
CA VAL A 81 -9.83 -1.24 -21.55
C VAL A 81 -9.66 -1.75 -20.12
N ALA A 82 -9.78 -3.05 -19.88
CA ALA A 82 -9.61 -3.67 -18.57
C ALA A 82 -8.18 -3.53 -18.01
N GLU A 83 -7.16 -3.60 -18.88
CA GLU A 83 -5.77 -3.44 -18.45
C GLU A 83 -5.45 -1.98 -18.11
N TYR A 84 -5.98 -1.06 -18.91
CA TYR A 84 -5.90 0.37 -18.65
C TYR A 84 -6.61 0.73 -17.36
N GLU A 85 -7.85 0.27 -17.15
CA GLU A 85 -8.62 0.50 -15.93
C GLU A 85 -7.89 -0.04 -14.69
N ARG A 86 -7.33 -1.25 -14.77
CA ARG A 86 -6.52 -1.81 -13.68
C ARG A 86 -5.30 -0.95 -13.36
N LYS A 87 -4.60 -0.45 -14.39
CA LYS A 87 -3.46 0.46 -14.21
C LYS A 87 -3.89 1.80 -13.63
N TYR A 88 -4.96 2.39 -14.17
CA TYR A 88 -5.54 3.65 -13.71
C TYR A 88 -5.92 3.57 -12.24
N THR A 89 -6.69 2.54 -11.86
CA THR A 89 -7.12 2.31 -10.47
C THR A 89 -5.95 2.08 -9.53
N LYS A 90 -4.88 1.42 -9.97
CA LYS A 90 -3.69 1.21 -9.15
C LYS A 90 -2.89 2.51 -8.96
N LEU A 91 -2.75 3.29 -10.02
CA LEU A 91 -1.93 4.49 -10.06
C LEU A 91 -2.65 5.72 -9.46
N SER A 92 -3.99 5.76 -9.49
CA SER A 92 -4.78 6.86 -8.92
C SER A 92 -4.55 7.06 -7.42
N TRP A 93 -4.21 5.99 -6.70
CA TRP A 93 -3.84 6.06 -5.28
C TRP A 93 -2.65 7.00 -5.03
N TYR A 94 -1.70 7.08 -5.96
CA TYR A 94 -0.51 7.93 -5.81
C TYR A 94 -0.80 9.39 -6.18
N ALA A 95 -1.82 9.64 -7.00
CA ALA A 95 -2.33 10.98 -7.23
C ALA A 95 -3.04 11.53 -5.98
N ASP A 96 -3.87 10.69 -5.33
CA ASP A 96 -4.59 11.05 -4.10
C ASP A 96 -3.66 11.25 -2.89
N VAL A 97 -2.60 10.44 -2.75
CA VAL A 97 -1.61 10.57 -1.66
C VAL A 97 -0.91 11.94 -1.67
N ILE A 98 -0.79 12.57 -2.85
CA ILE A 98 -0.22 13.91 -2.98
C ILE A 98 -1.30 15.01 -2.88
N VAL A 99 -2.56 14.69 -3.17
CA VAL A 99 -3.71 15.62 -3.14
C VAL A 99 -4.47 15.60 -1.80
N ALA A 100 -4.17 14.67 -0.89
CA ALA A 100 -4.85 14.49 0.40
C ALA A 100 -4.69 15.69 1.35
N SER A 101 -5.54 16.70 1.13
CA SER A 101 -6.33 17.38 2.14
C SER A 101 -7.64 16.59 2.37
N GLU A 102 -8.31 16.83 3.49
CA GLU A 102 -9.35 16.01 4.15
C GLU A 102 -10.63 15.63 3.35
N ILE A 103 -10.73 15.86 2.03
CA ILE A 103 -12.00 15.85 1.29
C ILE A 103 -12.31 14.55 0.51
N THR A 104 -11.38 13.61 0.32
CA THR A 104 -11.57 12.47 -0.61
C THR A 104 -12.27 11.22 -0.05
N THR A 105 -12.72 11.21 1.20
CA THR A 105 -13.31 10.01 1.85
C THR A 105 -14.66 9.59 1.24
N ILE A 106 -15.41 10.52 0.64
CA ILE A 106 -16.79 10.30 0.14
C ILE A 106 -16.80 9.63 -1.25
N ALA A 107 -15.81 9.88 -2.11
CA ALA A 107 -15.74 9.30 -3.45
C ALA A 107 -15.33 7.80 -3.48
N LYS A 108 -14.73 7.30 -2.38
CA LYS A 108 -14.27 5.90 -2.27
C LYS A 108 -15.39 4.86 -2.17
N TRP A 109 -16.59 5.25 -1.76
CA TRP A 109 -17.66 4.30 -1.40
C TRP A 109 -18.59 3.95 -2.55
N THR A 110 -18.78 4.85 -3.52
CA THR A 110 -19.69 4.63 -4.65
C THR A 110 -19.17 3.58 -5.64
N ASN A 111 -17.85 3.40 -5.74
CA ASN A 111 -17.23 2.51 -6.74
C ASN A 111 -16.98 1.06 -6.27
N PHE A 112 -17.11 0.76 -4.97
CA PHE A 112 -16.86 -0.60 -4.48
C PHE A 112 -18.03 -1.57 -4.76
N SER A 113 -19.28 -1.08 -4.81
CA SER A 113 -20.44 -1.93 -5.15
C SER A 113 -20.47 -2.32 -6.64
N GLN A 114 -20.04 -1.40 -7.54
CA GLN A 114 -19.96 -1.67 -8.97
C GLN A 114 -18.92 -2.74 -9.32
N LEU A 115 -17.80 -2.80 -8.60
CA LEU A 115 -16.78 -3.82 -8.81
C LEU A 115 -17.20 -5.21 -8.29
N LEU A 116 -18.06 -5.28 -7.27
CA LEU A 116 -18.62 -6.54 -6.77
C LEU A 116 -19.67 -7.13 -7.72
N GLU A 117 -20.53 -6.32 -8.33
CA GLU A 117 -21.53 -6.77 -9.32
C GLU A 117 -20.89 -7.33 -10.61
N ILE A 118 -19.75 -6.79 -11.04
CA ILE A 118 -19.03 -7.24 -12.23
C ILE A 118 -18.27 -8.55 -11.95
N ALA A 119 -17.63 -8.67 -10.78
CA ALA A 119 -16.84 -9.84 -10.42
C ALA A 119 -17.67 -11.09 -10.10
N LEU A 120 -18.95 -10.93 -9.73
CA LEU A 120 -19.87 -12.04 -9.44
C LEU A 120 -20.64 -12.56 -10.66
N ARG A 121 -20.52 -11.91 -11.83
CA ARG A 121 -21.26 -12.28 -13.06
C ARG A 121 -20.43 -13.00 -14.13
N VAL A 122 -19.13 -13.18 -13.93
CA VAL A 122 -18.24 -13.76 -14.94
C VAL A 122 -17.50 -14.96 -14.32
N GLU A 123 -18.11 -16.13 -14.44
CA GLU A 123 -17.43 -17.43 -14.43
C GLU A 123 -16.82 -17.72 -15.81
#